data_AF-A0A413T570-F1
#
_entry.id   AF-A0A413T570-F1
#
_cell.length_a   1.000
_cell.length_b   1.000
_cell.length_c   1.000
_cell.angle_alpha   90.00
_cell.angle_beta   90.00
_cell.angle_gamma   90.00
#
_symmetry.space_group_name_H-M   'P 1'
#
loop_
_entity.id
_entity.type
_entity.pdbx_description
1 polymer ?
#
loop_
_entity_poly.entity_id
_entity_poly.type
_entity_poly.pdbx_seq_one_letter_code
_entity_poly.pdbx_strand_id
1 'polypeptide(L)'
;MADQFENQLPQKSDAKWVRALDASGNPILISKEDLASVVGGLLGLEFVKREDINDANTFFTGYARIYTSTNCPDNLPGIIISFNINGVVVQFFFSGWPRRLYARMYWDAWNSWIKITDL
;
A
#
# COMPACT_ATOMS: atom_id res chain seq x y z
N MET A 1 -16.46 25.59 25.96
CA MET A 1 -17.44 24.55 26.34
C MET A 1 -17.58 23.64 25.13
N ALA A 2 -17.28 22.34 25.26
CA ALA A 2 -17.68 21.39 24.22
C ALA A 2 -19.21 21.45 24.07
N ASP A 3 -19.69 21.47 22.84
CA ASP A 3 -21.07 21.75 22.49
C ASP A 3 -21.98 20.69 23.12
N GLN A 4 -23.06 21.06 23.81
CA GLN A 4 -23.91 20.12 24.57
C GLN A 4 -24.47 18.96 23.72
N PHE A 5 -24.43 19.12 22.40
CA PHE A 5 -24.82 18.12 21.41
C PHE A 5 -23.86 16.93 21.28
N GLU A 6 -22.56 17.10 21.50
CA GLU A 6 -21.57 16.02 21.30
C GLU A 6 -21.79 14.87 22.28
N ASN A 7 -22.13 15.19 23.53
CA ASN A 7 -22.35 14.23 24.61
C ASN A 7 -23.65 13.43 24.48
N GLN A 8 -24.51 13.76 23.51
CA GLN A 8 -25.80 13.10 23.26
C GLN A 8 -25.78 12.24 21.99
N LEU A 9 -24.67 12.23 21.24
CA LEU A 9 -24.56 11.45 20.01
C LEU A 9 -24.47 9.94 20.32
N PRO A 10 -25.24 9.09 19.62
CA PRO A 10 -25.11 7.65 19.77
C PRO A 10 -23.73 7.21 19.28
N GLN A 11 -23.01 6.44 20.10
CA GLN A 11 -21.77 5.81 19.65
C GLN A 11 -22.07 4.76 18.58
N LYS A 12 -21.38 4.87 17.43
CA LYS A 12 -21.47 3.96 16.30
C LYS A 12 -20.06 3.56 15.87
N SER A 13 -19.90 2.31 15.46
CA SER A 13 -18.63 1.79 14.90
C SER A 13 -18.45 2.08 13.42
N ASP A 14 -19.48 2.65 12.78
CA ASP A 14 -19.44 3.04 11.37
C ASP A 14 -20.21 4.34 11.14
N ALA A 15 -19.74 5.14 10.20
CA ALA A 15 -20.37 6.40 9.86
C ALA A 15 -20.15 6.73 8.37
N LYS A 16 -21.21 7.12 7.66
CA LYS A 16 -21.07 7.66 6.30
C LYS A 16 -20.38 9.03 6.31
N TRP A 17 -20.62 9.80 7.36
CA TRP A 17 -20.08 11.14 7.55
C TRP A 17 -19.69 11.34 9.00
N VAL A 18 -18.59 12.06 9.21
CA VAL A 18 -18.04 12.44 10.51
C VAL A 18 -18.08 13.96 10.60
N ARG A 19 -18.70 14.49 11.65
CA ARG A 19 -18.61 15.91 11.97
C ARG A 19 -17.31 16.16 12.72
N ALA A 20 -16.55 17.17 12.32
CA ALA A 20 -15.29 17.55 12.93
C ALA A 20 -15.19 19.08 13.04
N LEU A 21 -14.06 19.58 13.56
CA LEU A 21 -13.74 21.00 13.56
C LEU A 21 -12.53 21.24 12.66
N ASP A 22 -12.55 22.34 11.90
CA ASP A 22 -11.38 22.81 11.19
C ASP A 22 -10.36 23.48 12.14
N ALA A 23 -9.20 23.90 11.61
CA ALA A 23 -8.15 24.53 12.41
C ALA A 23 -8.57 25.87 13.07
N SER A 24 -9.66 26.49 12.60
CA SER A 24 -10.24 27.72 13.16
C SER A 24 -11.40 27.45 14.12
N GLY A 25 -11.76 26.18 14.34
CA GLY A 25 -12.84 25.77 15.22
C GLY A 25 -14.24 25.81 14.58
N ASN A 26 -14.35 25.94 13.24
CA ASN A 26 -15.65 25.88 12.58
C ASN A 26 -16.07 24.42 12.37
N PRO A 27 -17.37 24.09 12.52
CA PRO A 27 -17.88 22.77 12.20
C PRO A 27 -17.73 22.43 10.73
N ILE A 28 -17.16 21.26 10.45
CA ILE A 28 -17.00 20.68 9.12
C ILE A 28 -17.56 19.26 9.09
N LEU A 29 -17.84 18.77 7.88
CA LEU A 29 -18.30 17.41 7.62
C LEU A 29 -17.26 16.71 6.75
N ILE A 30 -16.77 15.57 7.20
CA ILE A 30 -15.77 14.74 6.51
C ILE A 30 -16.42 13.41 6.16
N SER A 31 -16.24 12.89 4.95
CA SER A 31 -16.72 11.54 4.61
C SER A 31 -15.88 10.47 5.31
N LYS A 32 -16.39 9.24 5.38
CA LYS A 32 -15.61 8.09 5.87
C LYS A 32 -14.32 7.91 5.09
N GLU A 33 -14.41 8.08 3.77
CA GLU A 33 -13.32 7.89 2.82
C GLU A 33 -12.24 8.97 3.01
N ASP A 34 -12.65 10.23 3.16
CA ASP A 34 -11.73 11.35 3.39
C ASP A 34 -11.01 11.20 4.75
N LEU A 35 -11.74 10.76 5.78
CA LEU A 35 -11.15 10.50 7.09
C LEU A 35 -10.16 9.33 7.06
N ALA A 36 -10.53 8.21 6.40
CA ALA A 36 -9.66 7.05 6.27
C ALA A 36 -8.38 7.37 5.48
N SER A 37 -8.45 8.30 4.53
CA SER A 37 -7.28 8.80 3.80
C SER A 37 -6.32 9.56 4.70
N VAL A 38 -6.82 10.53 5.49
CA VAL A 38 -6.00 11.32 6.41
C VAL A 38 -5.42 10.45 7.53
N VAL A 39 -6.24 9.60 8.13
CA VAL A 39 -5.81 8.69 9.20
C VAL A 39 -4.87 7.62 8.66
N GLY A 40 -5.14 7.05 7.47
CA GLY A 40 -4.25 6.08 6.82
C GLY A 40 -2.86 6.64 6.50
N GLY A 41 -2.79 7.92 6.12
CA GLY A 41 -1.53 8.64 5.95
C GLY A 41 -0.77 8.89 7.26
N LEU A 42 -1.46 9.03 8.39
CA LEU A 42 -0.85 9.16 9.72
C LEU A 42 -0.45 7.82 10.34
N LEU A 43 -1.18 6.74 10.03
CA LEU A 43 -0.97 5.42 10.61
C LEU A 43 0.22 4.65 10.01
N GLY A 44 0.89 5.18 8.97
CA GLY A 44 2.00 4.48 8.31
C GLY A 44 1.60 3.12 7.77
N LEU A 45 0.36 2.99 7.25
CA LEU A 45 -0.11 1.78 6.57
C LEU A 45 0.56 1.65 5.20
N GLU A 46 1.87 1.47 5.24
CA GLU A 46 2.78 1.53 4.10
C GLU A 46 2.76 0.23 3.31
N PHE A 47 2.32 -0.89 3.89
CA PHE A 47 2.34 -2.22 3.26
C PHE A 47 0.94 -2.67 2.81
N VAL A 48 0.56 -2.30 1.58
CA VAL A 48 -0.82 -2.44 1.08
C VAL A 48 -0.94 -3.58 0.06
N LYS A 49 -2.07 -4.33 0.12
CA LYS A 49 -2.48 -5.22 -0.98
C LYS A 49 -2.75 -4.36 -2.21
N ARG A 50 -1.97 -4.59 -3.27
CA ARG A 50 -2.28 -4.13 -4.61
C ARG A 50 -2.94 -5.26 -5.38
N GLU A 51 -3.75 -4.89 -6.37
CA GLU A 51 -4.26 -5.83 -7.36
C GLU A 51 -3.11 -6.20 -8.33
N ASP A 52 -3.37 -6.25 -9.63
CA ASP A 52 -2.33 -6.59 -10.60
C ASP A 52 -1.41 -5.39 -10.90
N ILE A 53 -0.10 -5.66 -11.06
CA ILE A 53 0.86 -4.71 -11.64
C ILE A 53 1.50 -5.29 -12.90
N ASN A 54 1.82 -4.40 -13.86
CA ASN A 54 2.33 -4.77 -15.19
C ASN A 54 3.81 -4.39 -15.41
N ASP A 55 4.46 -3.81 -14.39
CA ASP A 55 5.89 -3.55 -14.40
C ASP A 55 6.45 -3.75 -12.99
N ALA A 56 7.40 -4.67 -12.84
CA ALA A 56 8.02 -4.92 -11.56
C ALA A 56 8.84 -3.72 -11.06
N ASN A 57 9.24 -2.78 -11.92
CA ASN A 57 9.92 -1.54 -11.52
C ASN A 57 9.00 -0.54 -10.80
N THR A 58 7.72 -0.84 -10.63
CA THR A 58 6.80 0.01 -9.84
C THR A 58 7.30 0.14 -8.40
N PHE A 59 7.40 1.37 -7.89
CA PHE A 59 7.81 1.64 -6.50
C PHE A 59 6.60 1.55 -5.59
N PHE A 60 6.63 0.62 -4.64
CA PHE A 60 5.60 0.48 -3.63
C PHE A 60 6.11 -0.27 -2.41
N THR A 61 5.42 -0.08 -1.30
CA THR A 61 5.51 -0.96 -0.13
C THR A 61 4.21 -1.77 -0.08
N GLY A 62 4.30 -3.09 -0.02
CA GLY A 62 3.15 -3.99 -0.12
C GLY A 62 3.38 -5.22 -0.98
N TYR A 63 2.30 -5.79 -1.50
CA TYR A 63 2.34 -6.97 -2.38
C TYR A 63 1.32 -6.88 -3.51
N ALA A 64 1.64 -7.48 -4.65
CA ALA A 64 0.81 -7.44 -5.85
C ALA A 64 0.93 -8.74 -6.65
N ARG A 65 -0.04 -8.99 -7.53
CA ARG A 65 0.08 -10.06 -8.54
C ARG A 65 0.70 -9.50 -9.83
N ILE A 66 1.49 -10.32 -10.50
CA ILE A 66 2.05 -10.07 -11.83
C ILE A 66 1.62 -11.22 -12.74
N TYR A 67 1.11 -10.92 -13.93
CA TYR A 67 0.72 -11.95 -14.91
C TYR A 67 1.66 -11.98 -16.12
N THR A 68 1.75 -10.88 -16.85
CA THR A 68 2.76 -10.62 -17.89
C THR A 68 3.26 -9.21 -17.66
N SER A 69 4.55 -9.05 -17.37
CA SER A 69 5.05 -7.72 -17.01
C SER A 69 6.47 -7.51 -17.46
N THR A 70 6.77 -6.26 -17.77
CA THR A 70 8.13 -5.81 -18.03
C THR A 70 8.95 -5.88 -16.73
N ASN A 71 10.25 -6.14 -16.86
CA ASN A 71 11.19 -6.19 -15.74
C ASN A 71 10.88 -7.27 -14.68
N CYS A 72 9.97 -8.20 -14.94
CA CYS A 72 9.77 -9.38 -14.09
C CYS A 72 10.77 -10.48 -14.47
N PRO A 73 11.30 -11.24 -13.49
CA PRO A 73 12.22 -12.32 -13.78
C PRO A 73 11.55 -13.40 -14.64
N ASP A 74 12.27 -13.86 -15.66
CA ASP A 74 11.87 -14.92 -16.58
C ASP A 74 10.51 -14.72 -17.28
N ASN A 75 9.95 -13.50 -17.23
CA ASN A 75 8.60 -13.17 -17.71
C ASN A 75 7.52 -14.14 -17.20
N LEU A 76 7.65 -14.59 -15.94
CA LEU A 76 6.72 -15.53 -15.32
C LEU A 76 5.58 -14.80 -14.60
N PRO A 77 4.38 -15.40 -14.51
CA PRO A 77 3.34 -14.94 -13.61
C PRO A 77 3.71 -15.29 -12.16
N GLY A 78 3.28 -14.47 -11.21
CA GLY A 78 3.61 -14.66 -9.80
C GLY A 78 3.13 -13.57 -8.86
N ILE A 79 3.64 -13.59 -7.64
CA ILE A 79 3.41 -12.57 -6.61
C ILE A 79 4.70 -11.82 -6.38
N ILE A 80 4.62 -10.49 -6.36
CA ILE A 80 5.71 -9.61 -6.00
C ILE A 80 5.44 -9.00 -4.63
N ILE A 81 6.48 -8.95 -3.81
CA ILE A 81 6.51 -8.24 -2.54
C ILE A 81 7.56 -7.16 -2.67
N SER A 82 7.22 -5.93 -2.28
CA SER A 82 8.10 -4.78 -2.40
C SER A 82 8.14 -4.00 -1.10
N PHE A 83 9.33 -3.55 -0.73
CA PHE A 83 9.59 -2.62 0.35
C PHE A 83 10.27 -1.40 -0.24
N ASN A 84 9.63 -0.25 -0.17
CA ASN A 84 10.18 1.04 -0.58
C ASN A 84 10.36 1.92 0.66
N ILE A 85 11.60 2.29 0.95
CA ILE A 85 11.94 3.22 2.04
C ILE A 85 12.80 4.32 1.45
N ASN A 86 12.31 5.56 1.50
CA ASN A 86 13.04 6.75 1.04
C ASN A 86 13.65 6.61 -0.37
N GLY A 87 12.96 5.91 -1.28
CA GLY A 87 13.41 5.73 -2.67
C GLY A 87 14.35 4.53 -2.88
N VAL A 88 14.74 3.82 -1.82
CA VAL A 88 15.42 2.52 -1.91
C VAL A 88 14.38 1.43 -1.91
N VAL A 89 14.43 0.52 -2.90
CA VAL A 89 13.42 -0.53 -3.06
C VAL A 89 14.06 -1.91 -3.00
N VAL A 90 13.51 -2.80 -2.18
CA VAL A 90 13.83 -4.23 -2.18
C VAL A 90 12.62 -5.00 -2.64
N GLN A 91 12.81 -5.94 -3.57
CA GLN A 91 11.74 -6.76 -4.10
C GLN A 91 12.05 -8.23 -4.02
N PHE A 92 11.01 -9.00 -3.73
CA PHE A 92 10.98 -10.45 -3.82
C PHE A 92 9.90 -10.86 -4.82
N PHE A 93 10.18 -11.86 -5.63
CA PHE A 93 9.21 -12.38 -6.59
C PHE A 93 9.08 -13.89 -6.47
N PHE A 94 7.84 -14.36 -6.35
CA PHE A 94 7.47 -15.76 -6.28
C PHE A 94 6.74 -16.13 -7.56
N SER A 95 7.38 -16.88 -8.45
CA SER A 95 6.73 -17.33 -9.67
C SER A 95 5.72 -18.46 -9.39
N GLY A 96 4.61 -18.47 -10.11
CA GLY A 96 3.57 -19.49 -9.99
C GLY A 96 3.97 -20.84 -10.59
N TRP A 97 4.58 -20.83 -11.78
CA TRP A 97 5.12 -22.03 -12.43
C TRP A 97 6.20 -21.66 -13.47
N PRO A 98 7.40 -22.29 -13.45
CA PRO A 98 7.92 -23.12 -12.36
C PRO A 98 8.00 -22.31 -11.06
N ARG A 99 7.86 -22.95 -9.90
CA ARG A 99 7.88 -22.25 -8.61
C ARG A 99 9.31 -21.88 -8.27
N ARG A 100 9.58 -20.58 -8.13
CA ARG A 100 10.91 -20.03 -7.90
C ARG A 100 10.81 -18.77 -7.07
N LEU A 101 11.86 -18.50 -6.31
CA LEU A 101 12.05 -17.27 -5.57
C LEU A 101 13.17 -16.45 -6.21
N TYR A 102 12.90 -15.17 -6.43
CA TYR A 102 13.87 -14.19 -6.88
C TYR A 102 13.92 -13.00 -5.94
N ALA A 103 15.05 -12.30 -5.92
CA ALA A 103 15.19 -11.01 -5.26
C ALA A 103 15.98 -10.01 -6.12
N ARG A 104 15.74 -8.73 -5.89
CA ARG A 104 16.56 -7.63 -6.40
C ARG A 104 16.42 -6.38 -5.52
N MET A 105 17.25 -5.39 -5.79
CA MET A 105 17.21 -4.09 -5.16
C MET A 105 17.33 -2.96 -6.19
N TYR A 106 16.76 -1.82 -5.84
CA TYR A 106 17.02 -0.52 -6.41
C TYR A 106 17.70 0.35 -5.35
N TRP A 107 18.87 0.91 -5.67
CA TRP A 107 19.52 1.95 -4.86
C TRP A 107 19.60 3.25 -5.68
N ASP A 108 20.43 3.26 -6.73
CA ASP A 108 20.45 4.30 -7.77
C ASP A 108 19.94 3.79 -9.13
N ALA A 109 20.03 2.47 -9.32
CA ALA A 109 19.53 1.74 -10.48
C ALA A 109 19.05 0.35 -10.04
N TRP A 110 18.17 -0.25 -10.84
CA TRP A 110 17.74 -1.63 -10.60
C TRP A 110 18.88 -2.60 -10.88
N ASN A 111 19.20 -3.44 -9.90
CA ASN A 111 20.01 -4.61 -10.18
C ASN A 111 19.19 -5.67 -10.92
N SER A 112 19.90 -6.55 -11.62
CA SER A 112 19.29 -7.75 -12.20
C SER A 112 18.66 -8.62 -11.12
N TRP A 113 17.59 -9.32 -11.47
CA TRP A 113 17.01 -10.33 -10.60
C TRP A 113 17.98 -11.48 -10.36
N ILE A 114 18.09 -11.87 -9.10
CA ILE A 114 18.85 -13.05 -8.68
C ILE A 114 17.84 -14.14 -8.32
N LYS A 115 17.91 -15.29 -8.99
CA LYS A 115 17.16 -16.49 -8.56
C LYS A 115 17.82 -17.02 -7.29
N ILE A 116 17.06 -17.04 -6.19
CA ILE A 116 17.51 -17.57 -4.90
C ILE A 116 17.41 -19.09 -4.90
N THR A 117 16.25 -19.62 -5.28
CA THR A 117 15.99 -21.07 -5.30
C THR A 117 14.78 -21.40 -6.17
N ASP A 118 14.68 -22.66 -6.59
CA ASP A 118 13.41 -23.27 -6.98
C ASP A 118 12.65 -23.69 -5.69
N LEU A 119 11.31 -23.63 -5.72
CA LEU A 119 10.41 -23.83 -4.55
C LEU A 119 9.53 -25.08 -4.68
#